data_AF-A0A101JUH7-F1
#
_entry.id   AF-A0A101JUH7-F1
#
_cell.length_a   1.000
_cell.length_b   1.000
_cell.length_c   1.000
_cell.angle_alpha   90.00
_cell.angle_beta   90.00
_cell.angle_gamma   90.00
#
_symmetry.space_group_name_H-M   'P 1'
#
loop_
_entity.id
_entity.type
_entity.pdbx_description
1 polymer ?
#
loop_
_entity_poly.entity_id
_entity_poly.type
_entity_poly.pdbx_seq_one_letter_code
_entity_poly.pdbx_strand_id
1 'polypeptide(L)'
;MTRTVADAELDGFVGGVATRLASFDKTALAAAKAQVNRATLPPDADLRAAYTQFLSSLTWPGVQALLPQFEKLAAEKGPEELELRLGHYLGIARQESR
;
A
#
# COMPACT_ATOMS: atom_id res chain seq x y z
N MET A 1 -8.46 6.23 -0.54
CA MET A 1 -8.32 7.40 0.36
C MET A 1 -9.71 7.96 0.66
N THR A 2 -9.93 8.62 1.80
CA THR A 2 -11.25 9.18 2.17
C THR A 2 -11.46 10.60 1.64
N ARG A 3 -10.40 11.40 1.52
CA ARG A 3 -10.41 12.79 1.01
C ARG A 3 -9.01 13.22 0.58
N THR A 4 -8.94 14.13 -0.38
CA THR A 4 -7.72 14.90 -0.73
C THR A 4 -7.84 16.31 -0.16
N VAL A 5 -6.76 16.83 0.42
CA VAL A 5 -6.67 18.17 1.03
C VAL A 5 -5.39 18.85 0.57
N ALA A 6 -5.31 20.18 0.69
CA ALA A 6 -4.06 20.89 0.41
C ALA A 6 -2.98 20.48 1.41
N ASP A 7 -1.72 20.40 0.95
CA ASP A 7 -0.59 19.96 1.77
C ASP A 7 -0.44 20.80 3.05
N ALA A 8 -0.52 22.14 2.90
CA ALA A 8 -0.45 23.08 4.02
C ALA A 8 -1.59 22.92 5.05
N GLU A 9 -2.68 22.23 4.72
CA GLU A 9 -3.83 22.01 5.61
C GLU A 9 -3.84 20.61 6.22
N LEU A 10 -2.99 19.70 5.73
CA LEU A 10 -3.05 18.28 6.08
C LEU A 10 -2.87 18.06 7.58
N ASP A 11 -1.87 18.72 8.19
CA ASP A 11 -1.57 18.59 9.61
C ASP A 11 -2.73 19.06 10.48
N GLY A 12 -3.28 20.23 10.17
CA GLY A 12 -4.43 20.78 10.90
C GLY A 12 -5.68 19.91 10.74
N PHE A 13 -5.94 19.41 9.53
CA PHE A 13 -7.06 18.54 9.25
C PHE A 13 -6.97 17.22 10.02
N VAL A 14 -5.83 16.52 9.95
CA VAL A 14 -5.60 15.26 10.65
C VAL A 14 -5.64 15.46 12.17
N GLY A 15 -5.00 16.51 12.67
CA GLY A 15 -5.05 16.90 14.08
C GLY A 15 -6.47 17.09 14.59
N GLY A 16 -7.29 17.85 13.86
CA GLY A 16 -8.70 18.07 14.22
C GLY A 16 -9.53 16.79 14.26
N VAL A 17 -9.33 15.88 13.30
CA VAL A 17 -9.99 14.57 13.30
C VAL A 17 -9.56 13.73 14.50
N ALA A 18 -8.26 13.67 14.79
CA ALA A 18 -7.71 12.92 15.92
C ALA A 18 -8.22 13.46 17.26
N THR A 19 -8.18 14.77 17.48
CA THR A 19 -8.70 15.42 18.70
C THR A 19 -10.18 15.14 18.90
N ARG A 20 -10.99 15.20 17.83
CA ARG A 20 -12.42 14.87 17.92
C ARG A 20 -12.63 13.42 18.33
N LEU A 21 -11.92 12.47 17.72
CA LEU A 21 -12.03 11.06 18.12
C LEU A 21 -11.58 10.86 19.56
N ALA A 22 -10.49 11.48 19.99
CA ALA A 22 -9.99 11.38 21.37
C ALA A 22 -10.96 11.92 22.43
N SER A 23 -11.89 12.79 22.05
CA SER A 23 -12.92 13.34 22.96
C SER A 23 -14.06 12.35 23.28
N PHE A 24 -14.19 11.26 22.52
CA PHE A 24 -15.23 10.27 22.74
C PHE A 24 -14.84 9.18 23.76
N ASP A 25 -15.85 8.56 24.36
CA ASP A 25 -15.64 7.38 25.19
C ASP A 25 -14.98 6.23 24.39
N LYS A 26 -13.98 5.61 25.00
CA LYS A 26 -13.18 4.57 24.34
C LYS A 26 -13.99 3.31 24.04
N THR A 27 -14.93 2.95 24.90
CA THR A 27 -15.78 1.77 24.72
C THR A 27 -16.73 1.98 23.55
N ALA A 28 -17.34 3.17 23.47
CA ALA A 28 -18.19 3.56 22.35
C ALA A 28 -17.43 3.53 21.01
N LEU A 29 -16.21 4.10 20.97
CA LEU A 29 -15.35 4.05 19.79
C LEU A 29 -15.01 2.62 19.36
N ALA A 30 -14.63 1.76 20.30
CA ALA A 30 -14.29 0.37 20.03
C ALA A 30 -15.49 -0.41 19.49
N ALA A 31 -16.67 -0.22 20.08
CA ALA A 31 -17.91 -0.85 19.61
C ALA A 31 -18.28 -0.41 18.19
N ALA A 32 -18.20 0.88 17.90
CA ALA A 32 -18.46 1.40 16.55
C ALA A 32 -17.47 0.82 15.53
N LYS A 33 -16.17 0.82 15.85
CA LYS A 33 -15.13 0.23 15.00
C LYS A 33 -15.36 -1.26 14.75
N ALA A 34 -15.80 -2.02 15.75
CA ALA A 34 -16.09 -3.44 15.60
C ALA A 34 -17.23 -3.69 14.60
N GLN A 35 -18.30 -2.89 14.64
CA GLN A 35 -19.41 -3.03 13.68
C GLN A 35 -18.99 -2.69 12.26
N VAL A 36 -18.19 -1.63 12.06
CA VAL A 36 -17.64 -1.29 10.74
C VAL A 36 -16.73 -2.41 10.25
N ASN A 37 -15.79 -2.87 11.07
CA ASN A 37 -14.87 -3.95 10.72
C ASN A 37 -15.62 -5.22 10.29
N ARG A 38 -16.69 -5.60 11.02
CA ARG A 38 -17.53 -6.75 10.67
C ARG A 38 -18.15 -6.63 9.27
N ALA A 39 -18.51 -5.41 8.87
CA ALA A 39 -19.14 -5.16 7.58
C ALA A 39 -18.12 -5.02 6.42
N THR A 40 -16.87 -4.62 6.71
CA THR A 40 -15.92 -4.21 5.67
C THR A 40 -14.66 -5.08 5.56
N LEU A 41 -14.28 -5.82 6.59
CA LEU A 41 -13.10 -6.68 6.53
C LEU A 41 -13.42 -8.01 5.83
N PRO A 42 -12.50 -8.54 5.01
CA PRO A 42 -12.66 -9.87 4.46
C PRO A 42 -12.54 -10.93 5.56
N PRO A 43 -13.10 -12.13 5.36
CA PRO A 43 -12.79 -13.29 6.19
C PRO A 43 -11.28 -13.58 6.25
N ASP A 44 -10.79 -14.04 7.40
CA ASP A 44 -9.37 -14.39 7.57
C ASP A 44 -8.86 -15.43 6.57
N ALA A 45 -9.74 -16.33 6.13
CA ALA A 45 -9.42 -17.34 5.12
C ALA A 45 -9.07 -16.70 3.77
N ASP A 46 -9.81 -15.66 3.37
CA ASP A 46 -9.58 -14.95 2.12
C ASP A 46 -8.29 -14.14 2.18
N LEU A 47 -8.02 -13.51 3.34
CA LEU A 47 -6.75 -12.82 3.57
C LEU A 47 -5.54 -13.77 3.44
N ARG A 48 -5.62 -14.96 4.06
CA ARG A 48 -4.57 -15.99 3.94
C ARG A 48 -4.43 -16.51 2.52
N ALA A 49 -5.54 -16.72 1.81
CA ALA A 49 -5.53 -17.17 0.42
C ALA A 49 -4.85 -16.14 -0.49
N ALA A 50 -5.22 -14.86 -0.37
CA ALA A 50 -4.61 -13.76 -1.12
C ALA A 50 -3.09 -13.66 -0.86
N TYR A 51 -2.67 -13.75 0.41
CA TYR A 51 -1.26 -13.72 0.76
C TYR A 51 -0.48 -14.92 0.20
N THR A 52 -1.06 -16.12 0.26
CA THR A 52 -0.46 -17.35 -0.31
C THR A 52 -0.31 -17.25 -1.83
N GLN A 53 -1.31 -16.68 -2.52
CA GLN A 53 -1.25 -16.44 -3.95
C GLN A 53 -0.17 -15.41 -4.30
N PHE A 54 -0.06 -14.32 -3.54
CA PHE A 54 1.02 -13.35 -3.71
C PHE A 54 2.40 -13.98 -3.58
N LEU A 55 2.66 -14.75 -2.51
CA LEU A 55 3.94 -15.44 -2.33
C LEU A 55 4.25 -16.41 -3.48
N SER A 56 3.25 -17.16 -3.93
CA SER A 56 3.39 -18.06 -5.08
C SER A 56 3.73 -17.29 -6.36
N SER A 57 3.15 -16.10 -6.54
CA SER A 57 3.38 -15.26 -7.73
C SER A 57 4.82 -14.78 -7.89
N LEU A 58 5.60 -14.73 -6.79
CA LEU A 58 7.02 -14.36 -6.84
C LEU A 58 7.86 -15.38 -7.62
N THR A 59 7.41 -16.64 -7.69
CA THR A 59 8.08 -17.71 -8.45
C THR A 59 7.71 -17.73 -9.93
N TRP A 60 6.75 -16.89 -10.35
CA TRP A 60 6.27 -16.95 -11.72
C TRP A 60 7.33 -16.47 -12.72
N PRO A 61 7.43 -17.09 -13.91
CA PRO A 61 8.47 -16.77 -14.88
C PRO A 61 8.53 -15.29 -15.25
N GLY A 62 7.39 -14.62 -15.35
CA GLY A 62 7.34 -13.19 -15.67
C GLY A 62 7.95 -12.30 -14.58
N VAL A 63 7.84 -12.68 -13.30
CA VAL A 63 8.49 -11.95 -12.20
C VAL A 63 9.99 -12.27 -12.18
N GLN A 64 10.35 -13.54 -12.35
CA GLN A 64 11.76 -13.96 -12.41
C GLN A 64 12.53 -13.30 -13.56
N ALA A 65 11.89 -13.09 -14.72
CA ALA A 65 12.49 -12.39 -15.85
C ALA A 65 12.60 -10.86 -15.63
N LEU A 66 11.69 -10.27 -14.83
CA LEU A 66 11.66 -8.84 -14.54
C LEU A 66 12.78 -8.41 -13.60
N LEU A 67 13.06 -9.22 -12.57
CA LEU A 67 13.96 -8.85 -11.48
C LEU A 67 15.35 -8.40 -11.94
N PRO A 68 16.07 -9.13 -12.85
CA PRO A 68 17.41 -8.70 -13.27
C PRO A 68 17.42 -7.36 -14.02
N GLN A 69 16.37 -7.05 -14.78
CA GLN A 69 16.29 -5.76 -15.48
C GLN A 69 15.99 -4.63 -14.49
N PHE A 70 15.11 -4.89 -13.52
CA PHE A 70 14.81 -3.93 -12.48
C PHE A 70 16.02 -3.67 -11.55
N GLU A 71 16.79 -4.69 -11.22
CA GLU A 71 18.03 -4.56 -10.44
C GLU A 71 19.09 -3.72 -11.15
N LYS A 72 19.23 -3.87 -12.48
CA LYS A 72 20.12 -3.00 -13.28
C LYS A 72 19.67 -1.54 -13.21
N LEU A 73 18.38 -1.28 -13.43
CA LEU A 73 17.83 0.08 -13.34
C LEU A 73 18.02 0.66 -11.92
N ALA A 74 17.85 -0.14 -10.88
CA ALA A 74 18.08 0.28 -9.51
C ALA A 74 19.56 0.66 -9.26
N ALA A 75 20.50 -0.13 -9.78
CA ALA A 75 21.93 0.16 -9.68
C ALA A 75 22.33 1.42 -10.49
N GLU A 76 21.71 1.64 -11.64
CA GLU A 76 22.00 2.78 -12.52
C GLU A 76 21.41 4.11 -12.03
N LYS A 77 20.17 4.09 -11.49
CA LYS A 77 19.46 5.30 -11.07
C LYS A 77 19.69 5.65 -9.61
N GLY A 78 20.03 4.66 -8.79
CA GLY A 78 20.07 4.79 -7.35
C GLY A 78 18.66 4.74 -6.72
N PRO A 79 18.59 4.52 -5.40
CA PRO A 79 17.34 4.21 -4.71
C PRO A 79 16.34 5.38 -4.70
N GLU A 80 16.81 6.63 -4.57
CA GLU A 80 15.94 7.80 -4.46
C GLU A 80 15.13 8.05 -5.74
N GLU A 81 15.82 8.09 -6.89
CA GLU A 81 15.22 8.30 -8.20
C GLU A 81 14.31 7.13 -8.59
N LEU A 82 14.77 5.91 -8.31
CA LEU A 82 14.00 4.69 -8.57
C LEU A 82 12.66 4.73 -7.83
N GLU A 83 12.67 5.01 -6.52
CA GLU A 83 11.46 5.04 -5.69
C GLU A 83 10.52 6.18 -6.09
N LEU A 84 11.05 7.38 -6.39
CA LEU A 84 10.27 8.54 -6.82
C LEU A 84 9.45 8.25 -8.08
N ARG A 85 9.98 7.42 -8.99
CA ARG A 85 9.33 7.02 -10.25
C ARG A 85 9.20 5.50 -10.40
N LEU A 86 8.93 4.79 -9.31
CA LEU A 86 8.92 3.32 -9.28
C LEU A 86 8.06 2.70 -10.40
N GLY A 87 6.85 3.23 -10.61
CA GLY A 87 5.94 2.75 -11.66
C GLY A 87 6.51 2.90 -13.08
N HIS A 88 7.29 3.95 -13.34
CA HIS A 88 7.94 4.18 -14.64
C HIS A 88 9.04 3.14 -14.88
N TYR A 89 9.91 2.92 -13.89
CA TYR A 89 11.03 1.97 -14.03
C TYR A 89 10.59 0.51 -14.02
N LEU A 90 9.54 0.16 -13.27
CA LEU A 90 8.87 -1.14 -13.42
C LEU A 90 8.32 -1.35 -14.84
N GLY A 91 7.82 -0.29 -15.46
CA GLY A 91 7.36 -0.31 -16.85
C GLY A 91 8.49 -0.59 -17.85
N ILE A 92 9.63 0.07 -17.68
CA ILE A 92 10.84 -0.14 -18.51
C ILE A 92 11.37 -1.56 -18.33
N ALA A 93 11.62 -1.98 -17.09
CA ALA A 93 12.13 -3.33 -16.78
C ALA A 93 11.25 -4.42 -17.41
N ARG A 94 9.93 -4.22 -17.42
CA ARG A 94 8.97 -5.17 -18.00
C ARG A 94 9.00 -5.20 -19.53
N GLN A 95 9.35 -4.10 -20.19
CA GLN A 95 9.51 -4.09 -21.65
C GLN A 95 10.81 -4.80 -22.05
N GLU A 96 11.86 -4.64 -21.25
CA GLU A 96 13.19 -5.25 -21.46
C GLU A 96 13.27 -6.72 -21.02
N SER A 97 12.27 -7.21 -20.30
CA SER A 97 12.16 -8.61 -19.86
C SER A 97 11.27 -9.49 -20.76
N ARG A 98 10.79 -8.95 -21.89
CA ARG A 98 9.91 -9.66 -22.84
C ARG A 98 10.67 -10.32 -23.97
#